data_AF-A0A142Y1B3-F1
#
_entry.id   AF-A0A142Y1B3-F1
#
_cell.length_a   1.000
_cell.length_b   1.000
_cell.length_c   1.000
_cell.angle_alpha   90.00
_cell.angle_beta   90.00
_cell.angle_gamma   90.00
#
_symmetry.space_group_name_H-M   'P 1'
#
loop_
_entity.id
_entity.type
_entity.pdbx_description
1 polymer ?
#
loop_
_entity_poly.entity_id
_entity_poly.type
_entity_poly.pdbx_seq_one_letter_code
_entity_poly.pdbx_strand_id
1 'polypeptide(L)'
;MESEFANQQIAWMHQLDQCLSHVWMVRAFLKHSEEAAEDEELAEVHRELYDYMLALGPSLDQGDASKYLRIAQKKFSKLRKSMEWFVEFQPEISGHMNFRMAAKSLQLTVGQIERILREVEVFQSAQVTGPSTPTDTREDDHPDGGDDFTLSYSDPRDDR
;
A
#
# COMPACT_ATOMS: atom_id res chain seq x y z
N MET A 1 -8.97 21.86 -3.65
CA MET A 1 -9.21 20.54 -3.02
C MET A 1 -8.45 19.45 -3.77
N GLU A 2 -8.69 19.23 -5.08
CA GLU A 2 -7.92 18.25 -5.87
C GLU A 2 -6.40 18.54 -5.93
N SER A 3 -6.01 19.82 -6.10
CA SER A 3 -4.59 20.20 -6.11
C SER A 3 -3.90 20.01 -4.76
N GLU A 4 -4.63 20.19 -3.65
CA GLU A 4 -4.11 20.03 -2.29
C GLU A 4 -3.85 18.56 -1.97
N PHE A 5 -4.75 17.67 -2.41
CA PHE A 5 -4.57 16.23 -2.29
C PHE A 5 -3.37 15.72 -3.09
N ALA A 6 -3.24 16.15 -4.34
CA ALA A 6 -2.09 15.80 -5.17
C ALA A 6 -0.77 16.27 -4.53
N ASN A 7 -0.74 17.51 -4.02
CA ASN A 7 0.42 18.05 -3.32
C ASN A 7 0.75 17.25 -2.06
N GLN A 8 -0.25 16.83 -1.29
CA GLN A 8 -0.05 16.02 -0.09
C GLN A 8 0.51 14.63 -0.41
N GLN A 9 0.03 13.99 -1.49
CA GLN A 9 0.57 12.72 -1.96
C GLN A 9 2.04 12.82 -2.37
N ILE A 10 2.40 13.88 -3.10
CA ILE A 10 3.78 14.17 -3.48
C ILE A 10 4.65 14.35 -2.23
N ALA A 11 4.16 15.08 -1.22
CA ALA A 11 4.88 15.26 0.03
C ALA A 11 5.14 13.93 0.76
N TRP A 12 4.15 13.03 0.84
CA TRP A 12 4.35 11.71 1.45
C TRP A 12 5.29 10.82 0.64
N MET A 13 5.22 10.85 -0.69
CA MET A 13 6.15 10.13 -1.55
C MET A 13 7.60 10.53 -1.24
N HIS A 14 7.89 11.83 -1.16
CA HIS A 14 9.23 12.32 -0.83
C HIS A 14 9.66 11.97 0.60
N GLN A 15 8.75 12.04 1.58
CA GLN A 15 9.09 11.63 2.95
C GLN A 15 9.41 10.13 3.05
N LEU A 16 8.68 9.29 2.33
CA LEU A 16 8.97 7.86 2.24
C LEU A 16 10.31 7.62 1.55
N ASP A 17 10.59 8.30 0.45
CA ASP A 17 11.86 8.16 -0.27
C ASP A 17 13.07 8.57 0.58
N GLN A 18 12.92 9.62 1.40
CA GLN A 18 13.93 9.98 2.41
C GLN A 18 14.15 8.85 3.42
N CYS A 19 13.09 8.18 3.87
CA CYS A 19 13.22 7.01 4.73
C CYS A 19 13.98 5.87 4.02
N LEU A 20 13.73 5.64 2.72
CA LEU A 20 14.41 4.60 1.95
C LEU A 20 15.91 4.82 1.83
N SER A 21 16.40 6.06 1.95
CA SER A 21 17.84 6.32 2.03
C SER A 21 18.50 5.58 3.22
N HIS A 22 17.83 5.53 4.37
CA HIS A 22 18.32 4.77 5.53
C HIS A 22 18.21 3.26 5.32
N VAL A 23 17.11 2.80 4.71
CA VAL A 23 16.95 1.37 4.35
C VAL A 23 18.05 0.93 3.39
N TRP A 24 18.40 1.77 2.42
CA TRP A 24 19.50 1.53 1.48
C TRP A 24 20.84 1.39 2.19
N MET A 25 21.14 2.28 3.14
CA MET A 25 22.39 2.22 3.92
C MET A 25 22.51 0.92 4.72
N VAL A 26 21.43 0.49 5.39
CA VAL A 26 21.42 -0.79 6.12
C VAL A 26 21.58 -1.97 5.16
N ARG A 27 20.85 -1.97 4.05
CA ARG A 27 20.96 -2.99 3.01
C ARG A 27 22.38 -3.08 2.46
N ALA A 28 23.01 -1.94 2.17
CA ALA A 28 24.36 -1.88 1.64
C ALA A 28 25.38 -2.40 2.65
N PHE A 29 25.21 -2.09 3.93
CA PHE A 29 26.02 -2.65 5.02
C PHE A 29 25.88 -4.18 5.08
N LEU A 30 24.65 -4.69 5.21
CA LEU A 30 24.39 -6.14 5.34
C LEU A 30 24.88 -6.95 4.14
N LYS A 31 24.68 -6.45 2.91
CA LYS A 31 25.15 -7.16 1.71
C LYS A 31 26.65 -7.44 1.72
N HIS A 32 27.45 -6.59 2.36
CA HIS A 32 28.91 -6.69 2.35
C HIS A 32 29.48 -7.16 3.69
N SER A 33 28.62 -7.58 4.63
CA SER A 33 29.09 -8.16 5.89
C SER A 33 29.46 -9.63 5.67
N GLU A 34 30.51 -10.09 6.36
CA GLU A 34 30.94 -11.49 6.30
C GLU A 34 29.84 -12.41 6.86
N GLU A 35 29.11 -11.94 7.88
CA GLU A 35 27.98 -12.64 8.48
C GLU A 35 26.91 -13.01 7.45
N ALA A 36 26.64 -12.16 6.45
CA ALA A 36 25.61 -12.42 5.44
C ALA A 36 26.08 -13.43 4.37
N ALA A 37 27.37 -13.75 4.31
CA ALA A 37 27.89 -14.81 3.45
C ALA A 37 27.75 -16.20 4.11
N GLU A 38 27.63 -16.24 5.44
CA GLU A 38 27.55 -17.46 6.25
C GLU A 38 26.12 -17.74 6.78
N ASP A 39 25.27 -16.71 6.84
CA ASP A 39 23.89 -16.76 7.32
C ASP A 39 22.92 -16.41 6.16
N GLU A 40 22.20 -17.42 5.67
CA GLU A 40 21.29 -17.26 4.52
C GLU A 40 20.06 -16.44 4.90
N GLU A 41 19.57 -16.57 6.14
CA GLU A 41 18.44 -15.81 6.66
C GLU A 41 18.78 -14.30 6.74
N LEU A 42 20.00 -13.95 7.14
CA LEU A 42 20.50 -12.58 7.06
C LEU A 42 20.63 -12.10 5.60
N ALA A 43 21.06 -12.98 4.70
CA ALA A 43 21.12 -12.66 3.28
C ALA A 43 19.72 -12.34 2.70
N GLU A 44 18.69 -13.07 3.14
CA GLU A 44 17.30 -12.78 2.79
C GLU A 44 16.89 -11.38 3.24
N VAL A 45 17.25 -10.93 4.44
CA VAL A 45 16.94 -9.57 4.91
C VAL A 45 17.37 -8.52 3.90
N HIS A 46 18.65 -8.51 3.49
CA HIS A 46 19.14 -7.45 2.59
C HIS A 46 18.55 -7.57 1.16
N ARG A 47 18.10 -8.76 0.75
CA ARG A 47 17.37 -8.96 -0.52
C ARG A 47 15.96 -8.39 -0.42
N GLU A 48 15.25 -8.63 0.67
CA GLU A 48 13.91 -8.09 0.91
C GLU A 48 13.91 -6.56 0.99
N LEU A 49 14.91 -5.97 1.66
CA LEU A 49 15.09 -4.52 1.65
C LEU A 49 15.24 -3.99 0.22
N TYR A 50 16.06 -4.66 -0.60
CA TYR A 50 16.27 -4.28 -1.99
C TYR A 50 15.01 -4.40 -2.84
N ASP A 51 14.27 -5.51 -2.70
CA ASP A 51 13.03 -5.77 -3.44
C ASP A 51 11.94 -4.74 -3.13
N TYR A 52 11.87 -4.27 -1.88
CA TYR A 52 10.96 -3.20 -1.50
C TYR A 52 11.28 -1.91 -2.25
N MET A 53 12.55 -1.49 -2.25
CA MET A 53 13.01 -0.27 -2.94
C MET A 53 12.86 -0.39 -4.47
N LEU A 54 13.24 -1.54 -5.03
CA LEU A 54 13.14 -1.80 -6.47
C LEU A 54 11.70 -1.71 -6.97
N ALA A 55 10.73 -2.19 -6.18
CA ALA A 55 9.32 -2.10 -6.54
C ALA A 55 8.78 -0.66 -6.61
N LEU A 56 9.39 0.27 -5.86
CA LEU A 56 8.98 1.66 -5.77
C LEU A 56 9.61 2.55 -6.86
N GLY A 57 10.83 2.21 -7.29
CA GLY A 57 11.60 2.96 -8.28
C GLY A 57 10.82 3.42 -9.52
N PRO A 58 10.10 2.53 -10.24
CA PRO A 58 9.39 2.93 -11.45
C PRO A 58 8.33 4.02 -11.24
N SER A 59 7.64 4.03 -10.09
CA SER A 59 6.63 5.06 -9.81
C SER A 59 7.27 6.38 -9.36
N LEU A 60 8.42 6.29 -8.68
CA LEU A 60 9.22 7.46 -8.29
C LEU A 60 9.78 8.18 -9.53
N ASP A 61 10.38 7.43 -10.46
CA ASP A 61 10.95 7.97 -11.70
C ASP A 61 9.90 8.68 -12.56
N GLN A 62 8.64 8.22 -12.49
CA GLN A 62 7.49 8.79 -13.20
C GLN A 62 6.84 9.96 -12.45
N GLY A 63 7.23 10.23 -11.20
CA GLY A 63 6.57 11.20 -10.33
C GLY A 63 5.12 10.82 -9.95
N ASP A 64 4.73 9.55 -10.08
CA ASP A 64 3.39 9.07 -9.80
C ASP A 64 3.24 8.73 -8.31
N ALA A 65 2.95 9.78 -7.52
CA ALA A 65 2.81 9.68 -6.08
C ALA A 65 1.68 8.72 -5.65
N SER A 66 0.54 8.71 -6.36
CA SER A 66 -0.58 7.83 -6.02
C SER A 66 -0.20 6.36 -6.16
N LYS A 67 0.43 5.99 -7.27
CA LYS A 67 0.89 4.62 -7.53
C LYS A 67 2.04 4.24 -6.60
N TYR A 68 2.98 5.14 -6.33
CA TYR A 68 4.06 4.94 -5.38
C TYR A 68 3.52 4.55 -4.00
N LEU A 69 2.59 5.36 -3.45
CA LEU A 69 2.00 5.12 -2.13
C LEU A 69 1.23 3.80 -2.07
N ARG A 70 0.48 3.46 -3.12
CA ARG A 70 -0.26 2.19 -3.20
C ARG A 70 0.67 0.97 -3.18
N ILE A 71 1.78 1.02 -3.92
CA ILE A 71 2.78 -0.06 -3.93
C ILE A 71 3.47 -0.15 -2.57
N ALA A 72 3.83 1.00 -1.99
CA ALA A 72 4.47 1.08 -0.67
C ALA A 72 3.60 0.42 0.41
N GLN A 73 2.30 0.72 0.46
CA GLN A 73 1.34 0.09 1.38
C GLN A 73 1.25 -1.42 1.15
N LYS A 74 1.05 -1.85 -0.10
CA LYS A 74 0.87 -3.27 -0.45
C LYS A 74 2.08 -4.13 -0.04
N LYS A 75 3.30 -3.60 -0.18
CA LYS A 75 4.54 -4.33 0.10
C LYS A 75 5.07 -4.13 1.52
N PHE A 76 4.50 -3.20 2.29
CA PHE A 76 5.03 -2.81 3.60
C PHE A 76 5.13 -3.98 4.59
N SER A 77 4.16 -4.90 4.57
CA SER A 77 4.14 -6.05 5.47
C SER A 77 5.40 -6.93 5.36
N LYS A 78 5.99 -7.04 4.17
CA LYS A 78 7.21 -7.82 3.95
C LYS A 78 8.44 -7.09 4.50
N LEU A 79 8.56 -5.79 4.20
CA LEU A 79 9.60 -4.93 4.77
C LEU A 79 9.60 -4.97 6.30
N ARG A 80 8.40 -4.88 6.91
CA ARG A 80 8.22 -4.93 8.36
C ARG A 80 8.74 -6.25 8.93
N LYS A 81 8.35 -7.38 8.35
CA LYS A 81 8.79 -8.71 8.81
C LYS A 81 10.29 -8.88 8.76
N SER A 82 10.94 -8.44 7.66
CA SER A 82 12.40 -8.50 7.55
C SER A 82 13.10 -7.64 8.60
N MET A 83 12.54 -6.47 8.92
CA MET A 83 13.04 -5.62 10.00
C MET A 83 12.86 -6.28 11.37
N GLU A 84 11.67 -6.82 11.66
CA GLU A 84 11.37 -7.48 12.94
C GLU A 84 12.31 -8.67 13.17
N TRP A 85 12.47 -9.52 12.15
CA TRP A 85 13.42 -10.63 12.20
C TRP A 85 14.85 -10.14 12.45
N PHE A 86 15.33 -9.15 11.68
CA PHE A 86 16.69 -8.65 11.86
C PHE A 86 16.90 -8.10 13.27
N VAL A 87 15.96 -7.34 13.82
CA VAL A 87 16.06 -6.79 15.18
C VAL A 87 16.08 -7.90 16.24
N GLU A 88 15.27 -8.93 16.07
CA GLU A 88 15.19 -10.06 17.00
C GLU A 88 16.48 -10.89 17.02
N PHE A 89 17.01 -11.23 15.85
CA PHE A 89 18.17 -12.13 15.71
C PHE A 89 19.52 -11.43 15.65
N GLN A 90 19.58 -10.10 15.47
CA GLN A 90 20.84 -9.34 15.42
C GLN A 90 21.82 -9.66 16.57
N PRO A 91 21.39 -9.81 17.84
CA PRO A 91 22.32 -10.14 18.94
C PRO A 91 23.02 -11.50 18.79
N GLU A 92 22.37 -12.46 18.13
CA GLU A 92 22.90 -13.80 17.86
C GLU A 92 23.83 -13.79 16.64
N ILE A 93 23.48 -12.98 15.63
CA ILE A 93 24.27 -12.79 14.41
C ILE A 93 25.63 -12.12 14.73
N SER A 94 25.63 -11.02 15.48
CA SER A 94 26.86 -10.26 15.75
C SER A 94 26.73 -9.32 16.94
N GLY A 95 27.72 -9.30 17.83
CA GLY A 95 27.79 -8.33 18.94
C GLY A 95 28.30 -6.94 18.52
N HIS A 96 28.71 -6.75 17.27
CA HIS A 96 29.36 -5.53 16.80
C HIS A 96 28.43 -4.31 16.83
N MET A 97 29.01 -3.13 17.14
CA MET A 97 28.25 -1.88 17.19
C MET A 97 27.57 -1.56 15.85
N ASN A 98 28.19 -1.89 14.72
CA ASN A 98 27.62 -1.62 13.39
C ASN A 98 26.29 -2.35 13.20
N PHE A 99 26.19 -3.63 13.60
CA PHE A 99 24.96 -4.41 13.52
C PHE A 99 23.87 -3.87 14.44
N ARG A 100 24.24 -3.53 15.69
CA ARG A 100 23.30 -2.91 16.65
C ARG A 100 22.73 -1.59 16.14
N MET A 101 23.59 -0.75 15.53
CA MET A 101 23.18 0.52 14.96
C MET A 101 22.37 0.34 13.67
N ALA A 102 22.71 -0.65 12.84
CA ALA A 102 21.93 -1.00 11.66
C ALA A 102 20.51 -1.46 12.02
N ALA A 103 20.37 -2.35 13.02
CA ALA A 103 19.07 -2.81 13.50
C ALA A 103 18.24 -1.66 14.06
N LYS A 104 18.84 -0.81 14.89
CA LYS A 104 18.18 0.39 15.43
C LYS A 104 17.76 1.37 14.33
N SER A 105 18.64 1.62 13.36
CA SER A 105 18.34 2.51 12.23
C SER A 105 17.17 1.95 11.42
N LEU A 106 17.20 0.66 11.08
CA LEU A 106 16.13 0.03 10.30
C LEU A 106 14.79 0.07 11.05
N GLN A 107 14.79 -0.24 12.35
CA GLN A 107 13.59 -0.19 13.18
C GLN A 107 12.95 1.21 13.20
N LEU A 108 13.76 2.25 13.44
CA LEU A 108 13.27 3.63 13.47
C LEU A 108 12.68 4.05 12.12
N THR A 109 13.40 3.74 11.03
CA THR A 109 12.97 4.09 9.69
C THR A 109 11.69 3.35 9.27
N VAL A 110 11.60 2.05 9.55
CA VAL A 110 10.38 1.26 9.24
C VAL A 110 9.19 1.75 10.07
N GLY A 111 9.40 2.15 11.32
CA GLY A 111 8.37 2.79 12.14
C GLY A 111 7.89 4.13 11.56
N GLN A 112 8.80 4.95 11.03
CA GLN A 112 8.44 6.19 10.36
C GLN A 112 7.67 5.94 9.06
N ILE A 113 8.07 4.95 8.26
CA ILE A 113 7.33 4.51 7.07
C ILE A 113 5.91 4.08 7.48
N GLU A 114 5.77 3.24 8.50
CA GLU A 114 4.47 2.80 9.00
C GLU A 114 3.56 3.98 9.33
N ARG A 115 4.09 4.97 10.07
CA ARG A 115 3.35 6.18 10.42
C ARG A 115 2.85 6.92 9.18
N ILE A 116 3.72 7.17 8.21
CA ILE A 116 3.34 7.87 6.98
C ILE A 116 2.25 7.09 6.23
N LEU A 117 2.38 5.77 6.12
CA LEU A 117 1.39 4.94 5.43
C LEU A 117 0.03 4.92 6.13
N ARG A 118 0.00 5.02 7.46
CA ARG A 118 -1.24 5.21 8.23
C ARG A 118 -1.87 6.59 7.99
N GLU A 119 -1.07 7.66 7.93
CA GLU A 119 -1.55 9.00 7.60
C GLU A 119 -2.20 9.02 6.19
N VAL A 120 -1.59 8.32 5.23
CA VAL A 120 -2.14 8.13 3.87
C VAL A 120 -3.48 7.42 3.90
N GLU A 121 -3.60 6.30 4.64
CA GLU A 121 -4.82 5.51 4.76
C GLU A 121 -5.98 6.30 5.39
N VAL A 122 -5.69 7.01 6.49
CA VAL A 122 -6.67 7.87 7.18
C VAL A 122 -7.15 8.97 6.24
N PHE A 123 -6.24 9.63 5.52
CA PHE A 123 -6.59 10.69 4.59
C PHE A 123 -7.43 10.17 3.42
N GLN A 124 -7.07 9.03 2.84
CA GLN A 124 -7.84 8.41 1.75
C GLN A 124 -9.25 8.03 2.21
N SER A 125 -9.39 7.48 3.41
CA SER A 125 -10.69 7.07 3.98
C SER A 125 -11.62 8.25 4.23
N ALA A 126 -11.08 9.38 4.73
CA ALA A 126 -11.86 10.60 4.96
C ALA A 126 -12.44 11.22 3.68
N GLN A 127 -11.86 10.91 2.51
CA GLN A 127 -12.35 11.41 1.22
C GLN A 127 -13.50 10.57 0.65
N VAL A 128 -13.65 9.30 1.04
CA VAL A 128 -14.72 8.41 0.55
C VAL A 128 -16.07 8.70 1.22
N THR A 129 -16.07 9.34 2.40
CA THR A 129 -17.28 9.63 3.20
C THR A 129 -17.91 11.02 2.96
N GLY A 130 -17.66 11.66 1.81
CA GLY A 130 -18.33 12.92 1.41
C GLY A 130 -19.85 12.75 1.22
N PRO A 131 -20.66 13.83 1.31
CA PRO A 131 -22.10 13.74 1.47
C PRO A 131 -22.76 13.04 0.28
N SER A 132 -23.19 11.80 0.49
CA SER A 132 -24.15 11.13 -0.38
C SER A 132 -25.36 12.05 -0.51
N THR A 133 -25.56 12.62 -1.70
CA THR A 133 -26.81 13.32 -2.02
C THR A 133 -27.92 12.29 -1.83
N PRO A 134 -28.91 12.52 -0.94
CA PRO A 134 -30.09 11.69 -0.94
C PRO A 134 -30.79 11.95 -2.27
N THR A 135 -30.82 10.96 -3.14
CA THR A 135 -31.70 10.97 -4.29
C THR A 135 -33.12 11.00 -3.73
N ASP A 136 -33.72 12.20 -3.74
CA ASP A 136 -35.14 12.42 -3.43
C ASP A 136 -35.96 11.81 -4.57
N THR A 137 -36.15 10.49 -4.54
CA THR A 137 -37.24 9.83 -5.27
C THR A 137 -38.52 10.10 -4.49
N ARG A 138 -39.11 11.27 -4.70
CA ARG A 138 -40.55 11.45 -4.56
C ARG A 138 -41.20 10.66 -5.69
N GLU A 139 -41.56 9.42 -5.40
CA GLU A 139 -42.54 8.68 -6.18
C GLU A 139 -43.89 9.37 -5.98
N ASP A 140 -44.39 9.96 -7.06
CA ASP A 140 -45.75 10.47 -7.17
C ASP A 140 -46.72 9.28 -7.09
N ASP A 141 -47.32 9.10 -5.93
CA ASP A 141 -48.47 8.23 -5.70
C ASP A 141 -49.68 8.75 -6.49
N HIS A 142 -50.10 8.04 -7.53
CA HIS A 142 -51.42 8.21 -8.13
C HIS A 142 -52.17 6.87 -8.19
N PRO A 143 -53.40 6.78 -7.62
CA PRO A 143 -54.09 5.51 -7.50
C PRO A 143 -55.13 5.27 -8.61
N ASP A 144 -55.31 3.98 -8.89
CA ASP A 144 -56.57 3.26 -9.15
C ASP A 144 -57.18 3.16 -10.57
N GLY A 145 -57.71 1.96 -10.83
CA GLY A 145 -58.52 1.52 -11.97
C GLY A 145 -57.73 0.75 -13.02
N GLY A 146 -57.84 -0.57 -13.23
CA GLY A 146 -59.02 -1.42 -13.17
C GLY A 146 -59.24 -2.02 -14.57
N ASP A 147 -59.60 -3.31 -14.63
CA ASP A 147 -60.13 -4.08 -15.77
C ASP A 147 -59.07 -4.75 -16.67
N ASP A 148 -58.79 -6.05 -16.47
CA ASP A 148 -59.56 -7.21 -16.92
C ASP A 148 -59.70 -7.30 -18.44
N PHE A 149 -58.82 -8.06 -19.09
CA PHE A 149 -59.21 -8.80 -20.29
C PHE A 149 -58.31 -10.02 -20.53
N THR A 150 -58.92 -11.19 -20.35
CA THR A 150 -58.41 -12.50 -20.74
C THR A 150 -58.86 -12.82 -22.17
N LEU A 151 -57.92 -13.12 -23.08
CA LEU A 151 -58.15 -13.89 -24.32
C LEU A 151 -56.82 -14.56 -24.70
N SER A 152 -56.63 -15.85 -24.41
CA SER A 152 -56.94 -17.01 -25.25
C SER A 152 -56.18 -17.05 -26.59
N TYR A 153 -55.20 -17.96 -26.65
CA TYR A 153 -54.90 -18.93 -27.72
C TYR A 153 -55.17 -18.53 -29.19
N SER A 154 -54.12 -18.60 -30.02
CA SER A 154 -54.07 -19.44 -31.23
C SER A 154 -52.72 -19.34 -31.95
N ASP A 155 -51.94 -20.41 -31.85
CA ASP A 155 -50.96 -20.83 -32.85
C ASP A 155 -51.72 -21.33 -34.10
N PRO A 156 -51.36 -20.87 -35.32
CA PRO A 156 -51.07 -21.88 -36.34
C PRO A 156 -50.02 -21.47 -37.40
N ARG A 157 -49.11 -22.43 -37.67
CA ARG A 157 -48.47 -22.77 -38.97
C ARG A 157 -47.24 -21.92 -39.35
N ASP A 158 -46.06 -22.53 -39.53
CA ASP A 158 -45.70 -23.48 -40.60
C ASP A 158 -45.87 -22.86 -41.99
N ASP A 159 -44.84 -22.14 -42.44
CA ASP A 159 -44.33 -22.14 -43.82
C ASP A 159 -43.18 -21.12 -44.01
N ARG A 160 -41.97 -21.67 -44.24
CA ARG A 160 -40.77 -21.16 -44.94
C ARG A 160 -39.45 -21.13 -44.16
#